data_AF-A0AAI8KY07-F1
#
_entry.id   AF-A0AAI8KY07-F1
#
_cell.length_a   1.000
_cell.length_b   1.000
_cell.length_c   1.000
_cell.angle_alpha   90.00
_cell.angle_beta   90.00
_cell.angle_gamma   90.00
#
_symmetry.space_group_name_H-M   'P 1'
#
loop_
_entity.id
_entity.type
_entity.pdbx_description
1 polymer ?
#
loop_
_entity_poly.entity_id
_entity_poly.type
_entity_poly.pdbx_seq_one_letter_code
_entity_poly.pdbx_strand_id
1 'polypeptide(L)'
;MRSLHTRLDELESAARSHQHDDLASQQRQHWELLSKALDDPELAEVLDLYEASVSPKQRRQYLFANALYTNLLFYYRIGNLTKEEFFKHVRGIFQNPIVRDYWYATRQQRASLADTDEAELGQLVDDLLRQLEEADTEEWWVVGDPPSA
;
A
#
# COMPACT_ATOMS: atom_id res chain seq x y z
N MET A 1 41.51 10.76 -8.38
CA MET A 1 40.29 10.81 -7.54
C MET A 1 39.01 11.12 -8.32
N ARG A 2 38.99 12.03 -9.30
CA ARG A 2 37.78 12.41 -10.06
C ARG A 2 37.13 11.27 -10.86
N SER A 3 37.95 10.43 -11.50
CA SER A 3 37.48 9.26 -12.28
C SER A 3 36.83 8.14 -11.43
N LEU A 4 37.17 8.04 -10.15
CA LEU A 4 36.55 7.06 -9.25
C LEU A 4 35.17 7.52 -8.77
N HIS A 5 34.99 8.82 -8.52
CA HIS A 5 33.68 9.39 -8.17
C HIS A 5 32.69 9.25 -9.32
N THR A 6 33.09 9.63 -10.54
CA THR A 6 32.21 9.47 -11.71
C THR A 6 31.78 8.03 -11.93
N ARG A 7 32.69 7.07 -11.73
CA ARG A 7 32.38 5.65 -11.88
C ARG A 7 31.52 5.09 -10.74
N LEU A 8 31.63 5.65 -9.54
CA LEU A 8 30.73 5.35 -8.42
C LEU A 8 29.33 5.88 -8.72
N ASP A 9 29.21 7.13 -9.17
CA ASP A 9 27.93 7.76 -9.52
C ASP A 9 27.22 6.98 -10.66
N GLU A 10 27.98 6.54 -11.67
CA GLU A 10 27.47 5.70 -12.77
C GLU A 10 26.94 4.35 -12.28
N LEU A 11 27.67 3.70 -11.37
CA LEU A 11 27.24 2.41 -10.78
C LEU A 11 26.03 2.58 -9.87
N GLU A 12 25.97 3.64 -9.07
CA GLU A 12 24.81 3.96 -8.23
C GLU A 12 23.58 4.25 -9.08
N SER A 13 23.73 5.01 -10.16
CA SER A 13 22.65 5.29 -11.11
C SER A 13 22.15 4.01 -11.80
N ALA A 14 23.08 3.16 -12.27
CA ALA A 14 22.73 1.88 -12.88
C ALA A 14 22.04 0.93 -11.89
N ALA A 15 22.53 0.86 -10.65
CA ALA A 15 21.93 0.04 -9.59
C ALA A 15 20.50 0.50 -9.25
N ARG A 16 20.28 1.82 -9.12
CA ARG A 16 18.93 2.39 -8.91
C ARG A 16 18.00 2.08 -10.09
N SER A 17 18.47 2.22 -11.32
CA SER A 17 17.69 1.88 -12.51
C SER A 17 17.28 0.41 -12.51
N HIS A 18 18.22 -0.50 -12.23
CA HIS A 18 17.92 -1.92 -12.13
C HIS A 18 16.90 -2.23 -11.03
N GLN A 19 17.04 -1.62 -9.86
CA GLN A 19 16.09 -1.79 -8.76
C GLN A 19 14.69 -1.29 -9.14
N HIS A 20 14.58 -0.17 -9.88
CA HIS A 20 13.31 0.34 -10.36
C HIS A 20 12.65 -0.60 -11.38
N ASP A 21 13.43 -1.17 -12.31
CA ASP A 21 12.94 -2.12 -13.29
C ASP A 21 12.41 -3.41 -12.63
N ASP A 22 13.14 -3.90 -11.62
CA ASP A 22 12.75 -5.07 -10.83
C ASP A 22 11.44 -4.81 -10.07
N LEU A 23 11.30 -3.65 -9.42
CA LEU A 23 10.09 -3.24 -8.72
C LEU A 23 8.89 -3.11 -9.67
N ALA A 24 9.09 -2.49 -10.84
CA ALA A 24 8.04 -2.37 -11.85
C ALA A 24 7.61 -3.74 -12.41
N SER A 25 8.55 -4.68 -12.55
CA SER A 25 8.26 -6.06 -12.94
C SER A 25 7.43 -6.80 -11.88
N GLN A 26 7.83 -6.70 -10.61
CA GLN A 26 7.09 -7.25 -9.48
C GLN A 26 5.67 -6.67 -9.38
N GLN A 27 5.51 -5.35 -9.55
CA GLN A 27 4.20 -4.70 -9.54
C GLN A 27 3.29 -5.23 -10.67
N ARG A 28 3.82 -5.40 -11.89
CA ARG A 28 3.06 -6.00 -12.99
C ARG A 28 2.61 -7.42 -12.68
N GLN A 29 3.53 -8.25 -12.18
CA GLN A 29 3.21 -9.63 -11.80
C GLN A 29 2.14 -9.70 -10.70
N HIS A 30 2.26 -8.85 -9.67
CA HIS A 30 1.27 -8.76 -8.61
C HIS A 30 -0.10 -8.36 -9.17
N TRP A 31 -0.15 -7.37 -10.05
CA TRP A 31 -1.39 -6.96 -10.70
C TRP A 31 -2.01 -8.05 -11.55
N GLU A 32 -1.22 -8.81 -12.31
CA GLU A 32 -1.70 -9.94 -13.10
C GLU A 32 -2.33 -11.03 -12.22
N LEU A 33 -1.74 -11.34 -11.06
CA LEU A 33 -2.28 -12.30 -10.12
C LEU A 33 -3.62 -11.82 -9.53
N LEU A 34 -3.69 -10.55 -9.12
CA LEU A 34 -4.93 -9.96 -8.61
C LEU A 34 -6.02 -9.91 -9.69
N SER A 35 -5.67 -9.54 -10.93
CA SER A 35 -6.62 -9.54 -12.04
C SER A 35 -7.21 -10.93 -12.28
N LYS A 36 -6.36 -11.97 -12.30
CA LYS A 36 -6.83 -13.36 -12.45
C LYS A 36 -7.77 -13.78 -11.31
N ALA A 37 -7.43 -13.42 -10.07
CA ALA A 37 -8.27 -13.71 -8.91
C ALA A 37 -9.59 -12.92 -8.90
N LEU A 38 -9.64 -11.73 -9.51
CA LEU A 38 -10.89 -10.97 -9.65
C LEU A 38 -11.86 -11.63 -10.65
N ASP A 39 -11.32 -12.24 -11.71
CA ASP A 39 -12.10 -12.90 -12.76
C ASP A 39 -12.51 -14.35 -12.41
N ASP A 40 -11.74 -15.02 -11.54
CA ASP A 40 -11.97 -16.41 -11.14
C ASP A 40 -12.19 -16.54 -9.62
N PRO A 41 -13.44 -16.82 -9.18
CA PRO A 41 -13.75 -17.01 -7.77
C PRO A 41 -12.97 -18.14 -7.07
N GLU A 42 -12.59 -19.20 -7.79
CA GLU A 42 -11.80 -20.32 -7.22
C GLU A 42 -10.36 -19.87 -6.95
N LEU A 43 -9.78 -19.07 -7.84
CA LEU A 43 -8.45 -18.47 -7.60
C LEU A 43 -8.50 -17.43 -6.48
N ALA A 44 -9.60 -16.70 -6.34
CA ALA A 44 -9.80 -15.75 -5.25
C ALA A 44 -9.73 -16.43 -3.86
N GLU A 45 -10.17 -17.68 -3.74
CA GLU A 45 -10.16 -18.42 -2.46
C GLU A 45 -8.75 -18.63 -1.91
N VAL A 46 -7.74 -18.75 -2.77
CA VAL A 46 -6.33 -18.84 -2.34
C VAL A 46 -5.86 -17.56 -1.63
N LEU A 47 -6.48 -16.43 -1.96
CA LEU A 47 -6.19 -15.12 -1.39
C LEU A 47 -7.12 -14.75 -0.22
N ASP A 48 -8.03 -15.65 0.17
CA ASP A 48 -8.91 -15.50 1.33
C ASP A 48 -8.13 -15.79 2.62
N LEU A 49 -7.26 -14.85 3.00
CA LEU A 49 -6.43 -14.91 4.20
C LEU A 49 -7.06 -14.16 5.39
N TYR A 50 -8.37 -13.89 5.32
CA TYR A 50 -9.08 -13.09 6.31
C TYR A 50 -9.49 -13.97 7.50
N GLU A 51 -9.47 -13.42 8.72
CA GLU A 51 -9.88 -14.16 9.93
C GLU A 51 -11.38 -14.49 9.94
N ALA A 52 -12.19 -13.65 9.30
CA ALA A 52 -13.63 -13.80 9.22
C ALA A 52 -14.05 -14.34 7.85
N SER A 53 -15.11 -15.15 7.82
CA SER A 53 -15.71 -15.61 6.56
C SER A 53 -16.24 -14.42 5.76
N VAL A 54 -15.68 -14.18 4.58
CA VAL A 54 -16.13 -13.14 3.67
C VAL A 54 -17.01 -13.72 2.56
N SER A 55 -18.04 -12.99 2.15
CA SER A 55 -18.81 -13.37 0.96
C SER A 55 -17.95 -13.24 -0.32
N PRO A 56 -18.27 -13.94 -1.42
CA PRO A 56 -17.55 -13.78 -2.69
C PRO A 56 -17.51 -12.33 -3.20
N LYS A 57 -18.55 -11.55 -2.91
CA LYS A 57 -18.59 -10.11 -3.23
C LYS A 57 -17.56 -9.34 -2.41
N GLN A 58 -17.54 -9.54 -1.08
CA GLN A 58 -16.57 -8.89 -0.20
C GLN A 58 -15.14 -9.29 -0.54
N ARG A 59 -14.91 -10.56 -0.88
CA ARG A 59 -13.60 -11.06 -1.33
C ARG A 59 -13.07 -10.26 -2.52
N ARG A 60 -13.88 -10.08 -3.58
CA ARG A 60 -13.49 -9.24 -4.74
C ARG A 60 -13.24 -7.79 -4.36
N GLN A 61 -14.06 -7.24 -3.46
CA GLN A 61 -13.89 -5.88 -2.98
C GLN A 61 -12.59 -5.71 -2.19
N TYR A 62 -12.25 -6.68 -1.33
CA TYR A 62 -11.03 -6.68 -0.54
C TYR A 62 -9.79 -6.89 -1.41
N LEU A 63 -9.86 -7.75 -2.42
CA LEU A 63 -8.80 -7.90 -3.43
C LEU A 63 -8.53 -6.58 -4.14
N PHE A 64 -9.58 -5.85 -4.54
CA PHE A 64 -9.41 -4.54 -5.16
C PHE A 64 -8.86 -3.48 -4.18
N ALA A 65 -9.30 -3.50 -2.92
CA ALA A 65 -8.75 -2.62 -1.88
C ALA A 65 -7.27 -2.90 -1.58
N ASN A 66 -6.87 -4.18 -1.51
CA ASN A 66 -5.47 -4.60 -1.44
C ASN A 66 -4.67 -4.00 -2.59
N ALA A 67 -5.20 -4.11 -3.80
CA ALA A 67 -4.55 -3.62 -4.99
C ALA A 67 -4.37 -2.10 -5.04
N LEU A 68 -5.37 -1.34 -4.57
CA LEU A 68 -5.25 0.12 -4.43
C LEU A 68 -4.14 0.49 -3.44
N TYR A 69 -4.09 -0.19 -2.30
CA TYR A 69 -3.07 0.04 -1.27
C TYR A 69 -1.67 -0.35 -1.73
N THR A 70 -1.49 -1.55 -2.27
CA THR A 70 -0.18 -2.02 -2.75
C THR A 70 0.34 -1.16 -3.90
N ASN A 71 -0.55 -0.68 -4.78
CA ASN A 71 -0.17 0.27 -5.81
C ASN A 71 0.38 1.60 -5.24
N LEU A 72 -0.24 2.15 -4.19
CA LEU A 72 0.30 3.34 -3.51
C LEU A 72 1.64 3.07 -2.81
N LEU A 73 1.77 1.92 -2.16
CA LEU A 73 3.02 1.48 -1.53
C LEU A 73 4.15 1.37 -2.57
N PHE A 74 3.86 0.82 -3.76
CA PHE A 74 4.85 0.76 -4.83
C PHE A 74 5.22 2.14 -5.37
N TYR A 75 4.25 3.04 -5.54
CA TYR A 75 4.52 4.43 -5.96
C TYR A 75 5.44 5.16 -4.97
N TYR A 76 5.25 4.93 -3.67
CA TYR A 76 6.16 5.42 -2.64
C TYR A 76 7.56 4.80 -2.77
N ARG A 77 7.65 3.46 -2.85
CA ARG A 77 8.93 2.72 -2.92
C ARG A 77 9.81 3.11 -4.13
N ILE A 78 9.21 3.42 -5.27
CA ILE A 78 9.95 3.87 -6.47
C ILE A 78 10.24 5.38 -6.47
N GLY A 79 9.86 6.11 -5.41
CA GLY A 79 10.14 7.53 -5.23
C GLY A 79 9.25 8.47 -6.06
N ASN A 80 8.19 7.97 -6.69
CA ASN A 80 7.23 8.79 -7.45
C ASN A 80 6.27 9.57 -6.55
N LEU A 81 6.24 9.22 -5.27
CA LEU A 81 5.29 9.74 -4.31
C LEU A 81 5.99 9.91 -2.97
N THR A 82 5.87 11.10 -2.39
CA THR A 82 6.39 11.42 -1.06
C THR A 82 5.49 10.84 0.04
N LYS A 83 6.01 10.72 1.27
CA LYS A 83 5.22 10.24 2.42
C LYS A 83 3.99 11.12 2.69
N GLU A 84 4.10 12.43 2.47
CA GLU A 84 2.98 13.36 2.61
C GLU A 84 1.92 13.14 1.53
N GLU A 85 2.32 12.94 0.27
CA GLU A 85 1.40 12.60 -0.81
C GLU A 85 0.72 11.25 -0.56
N PHE A 86 1.46 10.27 -0.01
CA PHE A 86 0.91 8.95 0.37
C PHE A 86 -0.25 9.16 1.33
N PHE A 87 0.00 9.96 2.38
CA PHE A 87 -0.97 10.31 3.40
C PHE A 87 -2.24 10.94 2.81
N LYS A 88 -2.09 11.89 1.89
CA LYS A 88 -3.22 12.53 1.20
C LYS A 88 -4.05 11.51 0.41
N HIS A 89 -3.40 10.58 -0.28
CA HIS A 89 -4.10 9.54 -1.04
C HIS A 89 -4.85 8.56 -0.13
N VAL A 90 -4.20 8.04 0.92
CA VAL A 90 -4.86 7.11 1.84
C VAL A 90 -6.02 7.79 2.57
N ARG A 91 -5.91 9.07 2.94
CA ARG A 91 -7.02 9.83 3.53
C ARG A 91 -8.29 9.78 2.69
N GLY A 92 -8.16 9.89 1.37
CA GLY A 92 -9.28 9.79 0.43
C GLY A 92 -9.81 8.36 0.24
N ILE A 93 -8.92 7.38 0.06
CA ILE A 93 -9.31 5.98 -0.19
C ILE A 93 -10.03 5.39 1.02
N PHE A 94 -9.54 5.68 2.23
CA PHE A 94 -10.09 5.13 3.48
C PHE A 94 -11.39 5.79 3.95
N GLN A 95 -11.92 6.77 3.21
CA GLN A 95 -13.32 7.17 3.37
C GLN A 95 -14.30 6.05 3.03
N ASN A 96 -13.89 5.17 2.12
CA ASN A 96 -14.73 4.05 1.72
C ASN A 96 -14.77 3.00 2.86
N PRO A 97 -15.95 2.69 3.44
CA PRO A 97 -16.05 1.74 4.54
C PRO A 97 -15.56 0.34 4.15
N ILE A 98 -15.68 -0.06 2.89
CA ILE A 98 -15.18 -1.36 2.41
C ILE A 98 -13.66 -1.43 2.49
N VAL A 99 -12.96 -0.32 2.24
CA VAL A 99 -11.50 -0.24 2.34
C VAL A 99 -11.07 -0.30 3.80
N ARG A 100 -11.81 0.35 4.71
CA ARG A 100 -11.57 0.25 6.16
C ARG A 100 -11.81 -1.17 6.66
N ASP A 101 -12.89 -1.82 6.24
CA ASP A 101 -13.17 -3.20 6.61
C ASP A 101 -12.06 -4.14 6.12
N TYR A 102 -11.61 -3.99 4.87
CA TYR A 102 -10.46 -4.72 4.33
C TYR A 102 -9.22 -4.51 5.20
N TRP A 103 -8.93 -3.25 5.56
CA TRP A 103 -7.78 -2.91 6.38
C TRP A 103 -7.82 -3.63 7.71
N TYR A 104 -8.94 -3.57 8.43
CA TYR A 104 -9.10 -4.28 9.69
C TYR A 104 -9.03 -5.81 9.53
N ALA A 105 -9.65 -6.36 8.48
CA ALA A 105 -9.64 -7.79 8.19
C ALA A 105 -8.23 -8.36 7.93
N THR A 106 -7.29 -7.52 7.51
CA THR A 106 -5.90 -7.90 7.18
C THR A 106 -4.87 -7.43 8.22
N ARG A 107 -5.31 -6.90 9.36
CA ARG A 107 -4.43 -6.29 10.37
C ARG A 107 -3.32 -7.23 10.86
N GLN A 108 -3.59 -8.52 11.06
CA GLN A 108 -2.60 -9.46 11.59
C GLN A 108 -1.46 -9.72 10.60
N GLN A 109 -1.78 -9.72 9.31
CA GLN A 109 -0.79 -9.91 8.26
C GLN A 109 0.23 -8.77 8.32
N ARG A 110 -0.26 -7.52 8.47
CA ARG A 110 0.60 -6.34 8.63
C ARG A 110 1.30 -6.25 9.99
N ALA A 111 0.66 -6.67 11.07
CA ALA A 111 1.26 -6.65 12.41
C ALA A 111 2.52 -7.51 12.54
N SER A 112 2.70 -8.49 11.64
CA SER A 112 3.91 -9.32 11.58
C SER A 112 5.11 -8.65 10.90
N LEU A 113 4.90 -7.50 10.25
CA LEU A 113 5.95 -6.75 9.55
C LEU A 113 6.66 -5.82 10.52
N ALA A 114 8.00 -5.83 10.49
CA ALA A 114 8.85 -4.89 11.22
C ALA A 114 9.97 -4.40 10.30
N ASP A 115 10.41 -3.15 10.52
CA ASP A 115 11.55 -2.54 9.81
C ASP A 115 11.44 -2.51 8.27
N THR A 116 10.22 -2.31 7.76
CA THR A 116 9.96 -2.14 6.32
C THR A 116 9.11 -0.89 6.05
N ASP A 117 9.21 -0.34 4.84
CA ASP A 117 8.36 0.78 4.40
C ASP A 117 6.86 0.48 4.58
N GLU A 118 6.45 -0.78 4.43
CA GLU A 118 5.05 -1.18 4.58
C GLU A 118 4.61 -1.16 6.05
N ALA A 119 5.49 -1.53 6.97
CA ALA A 119 5.21 -1.42 8.40
C ALA A 119 5.05 0.06 8.80
N GLU A 120 5.96 0.92 8.32
CA GLU A 120 5.94 2.36 8.61
C GLU A 120 4.69 3.05 8.02
N LEU A 121 4.40 2.80 6.74
CA LEU A 121 3.21 3.36 6.08
C LEU A 121 1.91 2.73 6.59
N GLY A 122 1.96 1.47 7.01
CA GLY A 122 0.84 0.78 7.66
C GLY A 122 0.47 1.46 8.97
N GLN A 123 1.46 1.73 9.83
CA GLN A 123 1.24 2.47 11.07
C GLN A 123 0.67 3.87 10.83
N LEU A 124 1.15 4.57 9.80
CA LEU A 124 0.60 5.87 9.41
C LEU A 124 -0.89 5.81 9.05
N VAL A 125 -1.32 4.74 8.37
CA VAL A 125 -2.73 4.51 8.05
C VAL A 125 -3.52 4.15 9.30
N ASP A 126 -2.97 3.32 10.20
CA ASP A 126 -3.61 2.97 11.47
C ASP A 126 -3.87 4.22 12.33
N ASP A 127 -2.89 5.12 12.42
CA ASP A 127 -3.03 6.39 13.15
C ASP A 127 -4.03 7.34 12.50
N LEU A 128 -4.11 7.37 11.18
CA LEU A 128 -5.13 8.12 10.46
C LEU A 128 -6.54 7.59 10.74
N LEU A 129 -6.73 6.27 10.72
CA LEU A 129 -8.03 5.67 10.97
C LEU A 129 -8.51 5.91 12.39
N ARG A 130 -7.61 5.81 13.37
CA ARG A 130 -7.90 6.18 14.76
C ARG A 130 -8.36 7.64 14.86
N GLN A 131 -7.68 8.56 14.20
CA GLN A 131 -8.07 9.98 14.19
C GLN A 131 -9.42 10.21 13.49
N LEU A 132 -9.70 9.48 12.40
CA LEU A 132 -11.00 9.53 11.71
C LEU A 132 -12.16 9.01 12.57
N GLU A 133 -11.90 8.02 13.43
CA GLU A 133 -12.90 7.47 14.36
C GLU A 133 -13.12 8.36 15.58
N GLU A 134 -12.08 9.05 16.05
CA GLU A 134 -12.15 9.99 17.17
C GLU A 134 -12.72 11.37 16.77
N ALA A 135 -12.64 11.73 15.49
CA ALA A 135 -13.08 13.03 15.00
C ALA A 135 -14.61 13.11 14.88
N ASP A 136 -15.21 14.00 15.66
CA ASP A 136 -16.64 14.34 15.57
C ASP A 136 -16.89 15.38 14.46
N THR A 137 -16.53 15.03 13.22
CA THR A 137 -16.69 15.91 12.05
C THR A 137 -17.07 15.14 10.79
N GLU A 138 -17.95 15.73 9.98
CA GLU A 138 -18.28 15.23 8.64
C GLU A 138 -17.18 15.59 7.61
N GLU A 139 -16.31 16.54 7.94
CA GLU A 139 -15.23 17.02 7.07
C GLU A 139 -13.96 16.19 7.21
N TRP A 140 -13.95 15.01 6.59
CA TRP A 140 -12.83 14.08 6.69
C TRP A 140 -11.48 14.60 6.16
N TRP A 141 -11.48 15.62 5.29
CA TRP A 141 -10.25 16.17 4.70
C TRP A 141 -9.41 16.99 5.68
N VAL A 142 -9.99 17.44 6.81
CA VAL A 142 -9.27 18.14 7.88
C VAL A 142 -8.73 17.20 8.97
N VAL A 143 -9.09 15.92 8.92
CA VAL A 143 -8.70 14.93 9.94
C VAL A 143 -7.39 14.24 9.56
N GLY A 144 -6.52 14.01 10.54
CA GLY A 144 -5.20 13.41 10.31
C GLY A 144 -4.10 14.46 10.25
N ASP A 145 -3.22 14.51 11.24
CA ASP A 145 -1.98 15.28 11.16
C ASP A 145 -1.05 14.66 10.11
N PRO A 146 -0.53 15.45 9.14
CA PRO A 146 0.45 14.93 8.19
C PRO A 146 1.72 14.49 8.93
N PRO A 147 2.43 13.47 8.43
CA PRO A 147 3.68 13.03 9.05
C PRO A 147 4.66 14.20 9.15
N SER A 148 5.31 14.34 10.30
CA SER A 148 6.39 15.32 10.48
C SER A 148 7.54 14.98 9.53
N ALA A 149 8.05 15.99 8.82
CA ALA A 149 9.17 15.86 7.88
C ALA A 149 10.48 15.48 8.57
#